data_AF-A0A2E2E950-F1
#
_entry.id   AF-A0A2E2E950-F1
#
_cell.length_a   1.000
_cell.length_b   1.000
_cell.length_c   1.000
_cell.angle_alpha   90.00
_cell.angle_beta   90.00
_cell.angle_gamma   90.00
#
_symmetry.space_group_name_H-M   'P 1'
#
loop_
_entity.id
_entity.type
_entity.pdbx_description
1 polymer ?
#
loop_
_entity_poly.entity_id
_entity_poly.type
_entity_poly.pdbx_seq_one_letter_code
_entity_poly.pdbx_strand_id
1 'polypeptide(L)'
;MVEFYVLPDDARLALQGYCREELEGVPASDRSLPTVQRRRLLEQHGELAVEHLVRQLRPDVTFQNANEVRRNQPGYDYVMDNRVRVQVKGRCWVQMVDFQAKPLSALRYWESDLFILANFAPLIDGRWGKHRREDELAPKANMDFYIAPTNEIMDLVQRRYGSDSDTRIRLFLGTCSEKRRSRHHCPELAVYRNAWHHLIEA
;
A
#
# COMPACT_ATOMS: atom_id res chain seq x y z
N MET A 1 -1.26 18.34 -14.34
CA MET A 1 -2.32 17.35 -14.05
C MET A 1 -1.60 16.02 -13.92
N VAL A 2 -1.77 15.28 -12.83
CA VAL A 2 -1.15 13.95 -12.68
C VAL A 2 -1.97 12.97 -13.51
N GLU A 3 -1.35 12.34 -14.50
CA GLU A 3 -1.95 11.23 -15.24
C GLU A 3 -1.85 9.97 -14.38
N PHE A 4 -2.94 9.25 -14.21
CA PHE A 4 -2.94 8.08 -13.34
C PHE A 4 -2.50 6.84 -14.11
N TYR A 5 -1.72 5.98 -13.43
CA TYR A 5 -1.39 4.67 -13.94
C TYR A 5 -2.68 3.89 -14.26
N VAL A 6 -2.81 3.45 -15.51
CA VAL A 6 -3.93 2.64 -15.97
C VAL A 6 -3.58 1.18 -15.75
N LEU A 7 -4.33 0.51 -14.88
CA LEU A 7 -4.18 -0.92 -14.64
C LEU A 7 -4.68 -1.69 -15.89
N PRO A 8 -3.86 -2.56 -16.51
CA PRO A 8 -4.28 -3.40 -17.62
C PRO A 8 -5.51 -4.26 -17.29
N ASP A 9 -6.37 -4.54 -18.26
CA ASP A 9 -7.64 -5.23 -18.02
C ASP A 9 -7.47 -6.66 -17.48
N ASP A 10 -6.49 -7.40 -17.97
CA ASP A 10 -6.12 -8.73 -17.50
C ASP A 10 -5.64 -8.71 -16.04
N ALA A 11 -4.79 -7.73 -15.70
CA ALA A 11 -4.35 -7.48 -14.33
C ALA A 11 -5.53 -7.09 -13.44
N ARG A 12 -6.42 -6.22 -13.91
CA ARG A 12 -7.63 -5.81 -13.19
C ARG A 12 -8.53 -7.01 -12.87
N LEU A 13 -8.76 -7.89 -13.84
CA LEU A 13 -9.55 -9.11 -13.64
C LEU A 13 -8.87 -10.09 -12.66
N ALA A 14 -7.55 -10.25 -12.76
CA ALA A 14 -6.78 -11.09 -11.83
C ALA A 14 -6.84 -10.55 -10.39
N LEU A 15 -6.70 -9.24 -10.21
CA LEU A 15 -6.79 -8.60 -8.90
C LEU A 15 -8.21 -8.63 -8.33
N GLN A 16 -9.25 -8.47 -9.16
CA GLN A 16 -10.64 -8.71 -8.75
C GLN A 16 -10.83 -10.12 -8.17
N GLY A 17 -10.24 -11.14 -8.81
CA GLY A 17 -10.24 -12.51 -8.29
C GLY A 17 -9.53 -12.64 -6.94
N TYR A 18 -8.37 -11.98 -6.75
CA TYR A 18 -7.65 -11.96 -5.47
C TYR A 18 -8.48 -11.33 -4.35
N CYS A 19 -9.06 -10.14 -4.59
CA CYS A 19 -9.83 -9.46 -3.56
C CYS A 19 -11.13 -10.24 -3.23
N ARG A 20 -11.71 -11.00 -4.17
CA ARG A 20 -12.84 -11.92 -3.91
C ARG A 20 -12.43 -13.07 -2.98
N GLU A 21 -11.32 -13.73 -3.25
CA GLU A 21 -10.81 -14.86 -2.47
C GLU A 21 -10.51 -14.48 -1.00
N GLU A 22 -9.80 -13.37 -0.78
CA GLU A 22 -9.44 -12.89 0.57
C GLU A 22 -10.68 -12.52 1.43
N LEU A 23 -11.77 -12.11 0.79
CA LEU A 23 -12.98 -11.63 1.47
C LEU A 23 -13.99 -12.74 1.72
N GLU A 24 -14.31 -13.49 0.67
CA GLU A 24 -15.38 -14.49 0.68
C GLU A 24 -14.87 -15.86 1.15
N GLY A 25 -13.54 -16.06 1.19
CA GLY A 25 -12.95 -17.37 1.48
C GLY A 25 -13.25 -18.41 0.39
N VAL A 26 -13.83 -17.97 -0.73
CA VAL A 26 -14.18 -18.79 -1.89
C VAL A 26 -12.99 -18.75 -2.84
N PRO A 27 -12.34 -19.88 -3.12
CA PRO A 27 -11.33 -19.96 -4.17
C PRO A 27 -11.95 -19.48 -5.48
N ALA A 28 -11.34 -18.49 -6.11
CA ALA A 28 -11.83 -18.04 -7.42
C ALA A 28 -11.81 -19.23 -8.40
N SER A 29 -12.99 -19.66 -8.85
CA SER A 29 -13.22 -20.92 -9.56
C SER A 29 -12.22 -21.14 -10.72
N ASP A 30 -11.42 -22.19 -10.58
CA ASP A 30 -10.76 -23.06 -11.58
C ASP A 30 -10.05 -22.50 -12.84
N ARG A 31 -9.87 -21.19 -12.99
CA ARG A 31 -9.08 -20.58 -14.10
C ARG A 31 -8.28 -19.34 -13.73
N SER A 32 -8.14 -19.05 -12.44
CA SER A 32 -7.46 -17.86 -11.96
C SER A 32 -6.08 -18.20 -11.39
N LEU A 33 -5.11 -17.29 -11.54
CA LEU A 33 -3.74 -17.47 -11.05
C LEU A 33 -3.73 -17.87 -9.56
N PRO A 34 -2.82 -18.72 -9.07
CA PRO A 34 -2.64 -19.00 -7.64
C PRO A 34 -2.51 -17.72 -6.79
N THR A 35 -2.97 -17.75 -5.53
CA THR A 35 -2.95 -16.61 -4.58
C THR A 35 -1.60 -15.92 -4.51
N VAL A 36 -0.51 -16.70 -4.48
CA VAL A 36 0.87 -16.19 -4.47
C VAL A 36 1.20 -15.39 -5.74
N GLN A 37 0.76 -15.88 -6.90
CA GLN A 37 0.97 -15.19 -8.18
C GLN A 37 0.14 -13.90 -8.25
N ARG A 38 -1.10 -13.91 -7.77
CA ARG A 38 -1.91 -12.69 -7.70
C ARG A 38 -1.32 -11.65 -6.76
N ARG A 39 -0.79 -12.07 -5.60
CA ARG A 39 -0.09 -11.16 -4.68
C ARG A 39 1.16 -10.57 -5.34
N ARG A 40 1.93 -11.36 -6.10
CA ARG A 40 3.08 -10.85 -6.87
C ARG A 40 2.65 -9.83 -7.92
N LEU A 41 1.58 -10.10 -8.69
CA LEU A 41 1.04 -9.14 -9.64
C LEU A 41 0.62 -7.84 -8.95
N LEU A 42 -0.02 -7.93 -7.78
CA LEU A 42 -0.45 -6.76 -7.01
C LEU A 42 0.75 -5.89 -6.59
N GLU A 43 1.82 -6.51 -6.09
CA GLU A 43 3.05 -5.79 -5.73
C GLU A 43 3.71 -5.19 -6.98
N GLN A 44 3.86 -5.96 -8.07
CA GLN A 44 4.45 -5.50 -9.33
C GLN A 44 3.70 -4.30 -9.92
N HIS A 45 2.37 -4.36 -10.00
CA HIS A 45 1.57 -3.23 -10.48
C HIS A 45 1.61 -2.05 -9.51
N GLY A 46 1.71 -2.30 -8.20
CA GLY A 46 1.92 -1.25 -7.21
C GLY A 46 3.23 -0.50 -7.42
N GLU A 47 4.31 -1.24 -7.63
CA GLU A 47 5.65 -0.73 -7.97
C GLU A 47 5.62 0.11 -9.26
N LEU A 48 5.05 -0.42 -10.35
CA LEU A 48 4.90 0.29 -11.62
C LEU A 48 4.07 1.57 -11.49
N ALA A 49 3.01 1.55 -10.68
CA ALA A 49 2.18 2.72 -10.44
C ALA A 49 2.94 3.81 -9.68
N VAL A 50 3.77 3.42 -8.70
CA VAL A 50 4.65 4.36 -7.98
C VAL A 50 5.72 4.92 -8.91
N GLU A 51 6.38 4.10 -9.73
CA GLU A 51 7.35 4.59 -10.72
C GLU A 51 6.73 5.64 -11.66
N HIS A 52 5.53 5.35 -12.16
CA HIS A 52 4.81 6.27 -13.05
C HIS A 52 4.49 7.59 -12.34
N LEU A 53 4.02 7.52 -11.10
CA LEU A 53 3.75 8.69 -10.27
C LEU A 53 5.01 9.54 -10.04
N VAL A 54 6.13 8.91 -9.64
CA VAL A 54 7.40 9.59 -9.35
C VAL A 54 7.91 10.29 -10.60
N ARG A 55 7.92 9.62 -11.77
CA ARG A 55 8.37 10.22 -13.04
C ARG A 55 7.56 11.46 -13.44
N GLN A 56 6.29 11.55 -13.05
CA GLN A 56 5.47 12.72 -13.35
C GLN A 56 5.68 13.87 -12.36
N LEU A 57 5.74 13.54 -11.07
CA LEU A 57 5.88 14.55 -10.02
C LEU A 57 7.30 15.10 -9.92
N ARG A 58 8.29 14.27 -10.25
CA ARG A 58 9.71 14.56 -10.17
C ARG A 58 10.47 13.96 -11.37
N PRO A 59 10.28 14.49 -12.58
CA PRO A 59 10.87 13.92 -13.80
C PRO A 59 12.41 13.91 -13.81
N ASP A 60 13.05 14.81 -13.06
CA ASP A 60 14.50 14.96 -13.03
C ASP A 60 15.19 14.06 -12.00
N VAL A 61 14.43 13.25 -11.24
CA VAL A 61 15.02 12.37 -10.21
C VAL A 61 15.42 11.03 -10.75
N THR A 62 16.49 10.51 -10.16
CA THR A 62 16.83 9.12 -10.35
C THR A 62 15.98 8.28 -9.41
N PHE A 63 15.07 7.45 -9.92
CA PHE A 63 14.27 6.52 -9.12
C PHE A 63 14.56 5.09 -9.60
N GLN A 64 15.31 4.33 -8.80
CA GLN A 64 15.88 3.03 -9.21
C GLN A 64 15.45 1.91 -8.27
N ASN A 65 15.17 0.72 -8.82
CA ASN A 65 14.89 -0.46 -8.03
C ASN A 65 16.15 -0.87 -7.26
N ALA A 66 16.03 -0.96 -5.93
CA ALA A 66 17.14 -1.24 -5.01
C ALA A 66 17.77 -2.61 -5.23
N ASN A 67 17.04 -3.59 -5.77
CA ASN A 67 17.59 -4.90 -6.12
C ASN A 67 18.52 -4.80 -7.33
N GLU A 68 18.15 -4.01 -8.34
CA GLU A 68 18.92 -3.84 -9.58
C GLU A 68 20.26 -3.15 -9.30
N VAL A 69 20.27 -2.16 -8.40
CA VAL A 69 21.48 -1.46 -7.97
C VAL A 69 22.21 -2.15 -6.80
N ARG A 70 21.76 -3.33 -6.38
CA ARG A 70 22.33 -4.13 -5.27
C ARG A 70 22.45 -3.37 -3.95
N ARG A 71 21.47 -2.51 -3.64
CA ARG A 71 21.39 -1.73 -2.39
C ARG A 71 20.29 -2.21 -1.44
N ASN A 72 19.48 -3.22 -1.81
CA ASN A 72 18.27 -3.67 -1.10
C ASN A 72 18.42 -4.15 0.37
N GLN A 73 19.57 -3.98 1.02
CA GLN A 73 19.79 -4.39 2.40
C GLN A 73 19.78 -3.18 3.33
N PRO A 74 18.94 -3.17 4.39
CA PRO A 74 17.98 -4.18 4.84
C PRO A 74 16.51 -3.76 4.63
N GLY A 75 15.97 -3.82 3.39
CA GLY A 75 14.51 -3.85 3.19
C GLY A 75 13.86 -2.54 2.72
N TYR A 76 14.20 -2.09 1.52
CA TYR A 76 13.46 -1.10 0.76
C TYR A 76 13.47 -1.50 -0.73
N ASP A 77 12.49 -1.04 -1.50
CA ASP A 77 12.31 -1.49 -2.89
C ASP A 77 12.97 -0.53 -3.89
N TYR A 78 13.05 0.76 -3.56
CA TYR A 78 13.60 1.80 -4.45
C TYR A 78 14.57 2.74 -3.73
N VAL A 79 15.45 3.38 -4.51
CA VAL A 79 16.26 4.51 -4.10
C VAL A 79 15.98 5.71 -5.00
N MET A 80 15.66 6.86 -4.40
CA MET A 80 15.51 8.14 -5.07
C MET A 80 16.76 9.01 -4.85
N ASP A 81 17.30 9.57 -5.94
CA ASP A 81 18.50 10.43 -5.97
C ASP A 81 19.72 9.84 -5.21
N ASN A 82 19.84 8.52 -5.21
CA ASN A 82 20.85 7.76 -4.45
C ASN A 82 20.84 7.96 -2.93
N ARG A 83 19.83 8.66 -2.38
CA ARG A 83 19.77 9.11 -0.98
C ARG A 83 18.55 8.60 -0.24
N VAL A 84 17.36 8.79 -0.80
CA VAL A 84 16.10 8.46 -0.14
C VAL A 84 15.74 7.02 -0.46
N ARG A 85 15.58 6.21 0.57
CA ARG A 85 15.16 4.81 0.48
C ARG A 85 13.65 4.76 0.54
N VAL A 86 13.02 4.10 -0.41
CA VAL A 86 11.57 4.08 -0.55
C VAL A 86 11.06 2.64 -0.48
N GLN A 87 10.18 2.37 0.48
CA GLN A 87 9.45 1.12 0.57
C GLN A 87 8.10 1.28 -0.14
N VAL A 88 7.83 0.40 -1.09
CA VAL A 88 6.57 0.35 -1.83
C VAL A 88 5.74 -0.85 -1.37
N LYS A 89 4.42 -0.69 -1.35
CA LYS A 89 3.48 -1.80 -1.20
C LYS A 89 2.30 -1.62 -2.15
N GLY A 90 1.98 -2.65 -2.93
CA GLY A 90 0.75 -2.74 -3.71
C GLY A 90 -0.33 -3.47 -2.93
N ARG A 91 -1.50 -2.86 -2.71
CA ARG A 91 -2.61 -3.50 -1.97
C ARG A 91 -3.95 -3.24 -2.63
N CYS A 92 -4.95 -4.08 -2.36
CA CYS A 92 -6.33 -3.90 -2.84
C CYS A 92 -7.36 -3.85 -1.71
N TRP A 93 -7.03 -3.23 -0.59
CA TRP A 93 -7.91 -3.21 0.58
C TRP A 93 -8.70 -1.90 0.70
N VAL A 94 -10.00 -2.00 0.95
CA VAL A 94 -10.89 -0.84 1.13
C VAL A 94 -10.62 -0.11 2.46
N GLN A 95 -10.36 -0.80 3.57
CA GLN A 95 -10.29 -0.14 4.89
C GLN A 95 -8.97 -0.25 5.62
N MET A 96 -8.17 -1.27 5.32
CA MET A 96 -7.03 -1.61 6.16
C MET A 96 -5.96 -2.30 5.35
N VAL A 97 -4.71 -1.89 5.51
CA VAL A 97 -3.57 -2.65 5.03
C VAL A 97 -2.99 -3.46 6.17
N ASP A 98 -2.69 -4.71 5.87
CA ASP A 98 -1.95 -5.57 6.73
C ASP A 98 -0.56 -5.89 6.16
N PHE A 99 0.41 -5.94 7.06
CA PHE A 99 1.72 -6.47 6.77
C PHE A 99 2.23 -7.21 7.99
N GLN A 100 2.97 -8.28 7.73
CA GLN A 100 3.67 -8.98 8.79
C GLN A 100 4.96 -8.22 9.06
N ALA A 101 5.05 -7.57 10.21
CA ALA A 101 6.34 -7.18 10.73
C ALA A 101 6.89 -8.36 11.54
N LYS A 102 8.17 -8.65 11.32
CA LYS A 102 8.97 -9.39 12.29
C LYS A 102 8.96 -8.60 13.63
N PRO A 103 9.30 -9.21 14.78
CA PRO A 103 9.32 -8.54 16.07
C PRO A 103 9.93 -7.15 15.98
N LEU A 104 9.47 -6.17 16.76
CA LEU A 104 9.91 -4.79 16.54
C LEU A 104 11.43 -4.61 16.80
N SER A 105 12.04 -5.50 17.58
CA SER A 105 13.49 -5.66 17.73
C SER A 105 14.23 -6.02 16.43
N ALA A 106 13.51 -6.52 15.43
CA ALA A 106 13.97 -6.82 14.07
C ALA A 106 13.60 -5.73 13.04
N LEU A 107 13.06 -4.57 13.44
CA LEU A 107 12.67 -3.47 12.53
C LEU A 107 13.81 -2.82 11.74
N ARG A 108 15.05 -3.30 11.87
CA ARG A 108 16.08 -3.01 10.87
C ARG A 108 15.59 -3.28 9.45
N TYR A 109 14.57 -4.13 9.25
CA TYR A 109 13.94 -4.35 7.94
C TYR A 109 13.05 -3.22 7.39
N TRP A 110 12.83 -2.13 8.14
CA TRP A 110 12.07 -0.93 7.70
C TRP A 110 13.01 0.27 7.57
N GLU A 111 14.24 0.03 7.14
CA GLU A 111 15.25 1.03 6.83
C GLU A 111 14.93 1.78 5.51
N SER A 112 13.71 2.30 5.41
CA SER A 112 13.28 3.24 4.39
C SER A 112 13.06 4.61 5.02
N ASP A 113 13.17 5.65 4.22
CA ASP A 113 12.89 7.03 4.63
C ASP A 113 11.43 7.38 4.29
N LEU A 114 10.91 6.80 3.20
CA LEU A 114 9.54 7.00 2.73
C LEU A 114 8.82 5.66 2.53
N PHE A 115 7.57 5.60 2.99
CA PHE A 115 6.64 4.50 2.74
C PHE A 115 5.57 4.96 1.75
N ILE A 116 5.42 4.21 0.65
CA ILE A 116 4.39 4.46 -0.36
C ILE A 116 3.52 3.21 -0.52
N LEU A 117 2.23 3.38 -0.30
CA LEU A 117 1.23 2.37 -0.55
C LEU A 117 0.39 2.76 -1.77
N ALA A 118 0.41 1.92 -2.80
CA ALA A 118 -0.51 2.01 -3.94
C ALA A 118 -1.74 1.13 -3.67
N ASN A 119 -2.91 1.76 -3.48
CA ASN A 119 -4.15 1.05 -3.19
C ASN A 119 -5.08 0.96 -4.41
N PHE A 120 -5.20 -0.24 -4.96
CA PHE A 120 -6.04 -0.57 -6.10
C PHE A 120 -7.53 -0.76 -5.76
N ALA A 121 -7.91 -0.73 -4.47
CA ALA A 121 -9.31 -0.93 -4.06
C ALA A 121 -10.31 0.01 -4.75
N PRO A 122 -10.03 1.31 -4.99
CA PRO A 122 -10.95 2.18 -5.71
C PRO A 122 -11.16 1.80 -7.18
N LEU A 123 -10.18 1.15 -7.82
CA LEU A 123 -10.23 0.72 -9.23
C LEU A 123 -11.02 -0.57 -9.43
N ILE A 124 -11.07 -1.40 -8.39
CA ILE A 124 -11.67 -2.73 -8.41
C ILE A 124 -13.06 -2.56 -7.77
N ASP A 125 -14.08 -2.18 -8.55
CA ASP A 125 -15.54 -2.04 -8.21
C ASP A 125 -15.91 -1.21 -6.95
N GLY A 126 -14.96 -0.66 -6.19
CA GLY A 126 -15.17 0.04 -4.92
C GLY A 126 -15.77 -0.82 -3.78
N ARG A 127 -16.32 -2.02 -4.07
CA ARG A 127 -17.11 -2.88 -3.17
C ARG A 127 -16.29 -3.83 -2.26
N TRP A 128 -14.97 -3.86 -2.37
CA TRP A 128 -14.16 -4.99 -1.85
C TRP A 128 -13.47 -4.68 -0.51
N GLY A 129 -14.16 -4.94 0.60
CA GLY A 129 -13.59 -4.93 1.95
C GLY A 129 -14.43 -5.72 2.94
N LYS A 130 -13.81 -6.37 3.92
CA LYS A 130 -14.46 -7.32 4.86
C LYS A 130 -15.45 -6.66 5.83
N HIS A 131 -15.59 -5.34 5.75
CA HIS A 131 -16.49 -4.53 6.55
C HIS A 131 -16.95 -3.34 5.70
N ARG A 132 -18.09 -3.44 5.01
CA ARG A 132 -18.64 -2.30 4.26
C ARG A 132 -19.98 -1.85 4.83
N ARG A 133 -20.14 -0.53 4.92
CA ARG A 133 -21.31 0.14 4.31
C ARG A 133 -20.90 0.60 2.91
N GLU A 134 -21.83 0.64 1.97
CA GLU A 134 -21.60 0.72 0.52
C GLU A 134 -21.10 2.08 0.00
N ASP A 135 -21.00 3.09 0.86
CA ASP A 135 -20.98 4.52 0.53
C ASP A 135 -19.62 5.24 0.69
N GLU A 136 -18.66 4.70 1.44
CA GLU A 136 -17.42 5.45 1.76
C GLU A 136 -16.30 5.34 0.70
N LEU A 137 -16.34 4.33 -0.18
CA LEU A 137 -15.36 4.13 -1.26
C LEU A 137 -16.07 3.74 -2.54
N ALA A 138 -16.87 4.66 -3.07
CA ALA A 138 -17.40 4.54 -4.42
C ALA A 138 -16.24 4.19 -5.40
N PRO A 139 -16.45 3.29 -6.38
CA PRO A 139 -15.44 3.05 -7.40
C PRO A 139 -15.02 4.38 -8.03
N LYS A 140 -13.71 4.55 -8.21
CA LYS A 140 -13.12 5.74 -8.84
C LYS A 140 -12.27 5.27 -10.00
N ALA A 141 -12.11 6.14 -11.00
CA ALA A 141 -11.27 5.86 -12.16
C ALA A 141 -9.77 5.71 -11.81
N ASN A 142 -9.38 6.15 -10.61
CA ASN A 142 -7.99 6.27 -10.19
C ASN A 142 -7.76 5.55 -8.85
N MET A 143 -6.56 4.97 -8.68
CA MET A 143 -6.11 4.43 -7.40
C MET A 143 -5.80 5.54 -6.38
N ASP A 144 -5.73 5.17 -5.11
CA ASP A 144 -5.22 6.05 -4.06
C ASP A 144 -3.78 5.70 -3.74
N PHE A 145 -2.95 6.71 -3.51
CA PHE A 145 -1.62 6.53 -2.94
C PHE A 145 -1.63 7.01 -1.49
N TYR A 146 -0.92 6.32 -0.61
CA TYR A 146 -0.67 6.78 0.75
C TYR A 146 0.84 6.94 0.91
N ILE A 147 1.28 8.17 1.13
CA ILE A 147 2.69 8.55 1.10
C ILE A 147 3.01 9.13 2.48
N ALA A 148 3.90 8.49 3.21
CA ALA A 148 4.20 8.86 4.58
C ALA A 148 5.71 8.71 4.85
N PRO A 149 6.30 9.60 5.67
CA PRO A 149 7.60 9.35 6.27
C PRO A 149 7.57 8.02 7.05
N THR A 150 8.55 7.16 6.83
CA THR A 150 8.54 5.82 7.43
C THR A 150 8.54 5.88 8.96
N ASN A 151 9.26 6.84 9.56
CA ASN A 151 9.28 7.05 11.02
C ASN A 151 7.88 7.31 11.59
N GLU A 152 7.01 8.05 10.90
CA GLU A 152 5.65 8.32 11.37
C GLU A 152 4.78 7.05 11.35
N ILE A 153 4.97 6.19 10.34
CA ILE A 153 4.36 4.85 10.29
C ILE A 153 4.87 4.01 11.46
N MET A 154 6.17 4.05 11.73
CA MET A 154 6.78 3.27 12.82
C MET A 154 6.28 3.72 14.19
N ASP A 155 6.20 5.02 14.44
CA ASP A 155 5.64 5.58 15.69
C ASP A 155 4.19 5.15 15.89
N LEU A 156 3.42 5.08 14.80
CA LEU A 156 2.04 4.61 14.84
C LEU A 156 1.95 3.13 15.21
N VAL A 157 2.79 2.30 14.58
CA VAL A 157 2.90 0.88 14.87
C VAL A 157 3.30 0.65 16.32
N GLN A 158 4.33 1.35 16.80
CA GLN A 158 4.82 1.20 18.17
C GLN A 158 3.76 1.59 19.21
N ARG A 159 3.06 2.71 19.00
CA ARG A 159 1.95 3.13 19.88
C ARG A 159 0.81 2.10 19.96
N ARG A 160 0.58 1.35 18.88
CA ARG A 160 -0.55 0.41 18.77
C ARG A 160 -0.21 -1.02 19.21
N TYR A 161 1.01 -1.48 18.93
CA TYR A 161 1.39 -2.90 19.05
C TYR A 161 2.48 -3.17 20.10
N GLY A 162 3.01 -2.14 20.77
CA GLY A 162 4.08 -2.29 21.77
C GLY A 162 5.46 -2.38 21.13
N SER A 163 6.44 -3.01 21.77
CA SER A 163 7.85 -3.18 21.31
C SER A 163 8.25 -4.63 21.02
N ASP A 164 7.42 -5.62 21.33
CA ASP A 164 7.87 -7.02 21.43
C ASP A 164 7.00 -8.04 20.68
N SER A 165 6.13 -7.55 19.81
CA SER A 165 5.10 -8.41 19.22
C SER A 165 5.48 -8.82 17.79
N ASP A 166 5.62 -10.14 17.56
CA ASP A 166 5.65 -10.75 16.21
C ASP A 166 4.23 -10.69 15.64
N THR A 167 3.80 -9.48 15.29
CA THR A 167 2.40 -9.16 15.09
C THR A 167 2.12 -8.75 13.66
N ARG A 168 1.01 -9.28 13.15
CA ARG A 168 0.36 -8.78 11.93
C ARG A 168 -0.12 -7.35 12.20
N ILE A 169 0.65 -6.39 11.72
CA ILE A 169 0.30 -4.97 11.79
C ILE A 169 -0.86 -4.72 10.86
N ARG A 170 -1.81 -3.92 11.33
CA ARG A 170 -3.03 -3.54 10.61
C ARG A 170 -3.23 -2.03 10.74
N LEU A 171 -3.04 -1.31 9.63
CA LEU A 171 -3.20 0.14 9.55
C LEU A 171 -4.47 0.48 8.77
N PHE A 172 -5.30 1.39 9.26
CA PHE A 172 -6.56 1.75 8.62
C PHE A 172 -6.38 2.91 7.63
N LEU A 173 -7.00 2.76 6.45
CA LEU A 173 -6.87 3.68 5.30
C LEU A 173 -7.96 4.75 5.25
N GLY A 174 -9.18 4.42 5.67
CA GLY A 174 -10.37 5.26 5.48
C GLY A 174 -10.89 5.85 6.78
N THR A 175 -11.58 7.00 6.69
CA THR A 175 -12.21 7.73 7.80
C THR A 175 -13.19 6.84 8.56
N CYS A 176 -13.04 6.72 9.88
CA CYS A 176 -14.07 6.07 10.68
C CYS A 176 -15.26 7.00 10.87
N SER A 177 -16.45 6.50 10.51
CA SER A 177 -17.69 7.17 10.87
C SER A 177 -17.75 7.42 12.38
N GLU A 178 -18.21 8.62 12.76
CA GLU A 178 -18.23 9.11 14.16
C GLU A 178 -18.93 8.16 15.14
N LYS A 179 -19.79 7.25 14.63
CA LYS A 179 -20.56 6.29 15.42
C LYS A 179 -19.74 5.11 15.97
N ARG A 180 -18.47 4.96 15.58
CA ARG A 180 -17.54 3.95 16.15
C ARG A 180 -16.22 4.56 16.62
N ARG A 181 -16.28 5.64 17.40
CA ARG A 181 -15.16 6.07 18.28
C ARG A 181 -14.91 5.06 19.42
N SER A 182 -14.86 3.76 19.14
CA SER A 182 -14.08 2.87 20.00
C SER A 182 -12.61 3.24 19.75
N ARG A 183 -11.77 3.23 20.79
CA ARG A 183 -10.36 3.66 20.76
C ARG A 183 -9.46 2.89 19.76
N HIS A 184 -10.00 2.01 18.92
CA HIS A 184 -9.26 1.06 18.08
C HIS A 184 -9.44 1.22 16.57
N HIS A 185 -10.24 2.19 16.13
CA HIS A 185 -10.53 2.45 14.71
C HIS A 185 -10.36 3.95 14.38
N CYS A 186 -9.16 4.50 14.57
CA CYS A 186 -8.84 5.80 14.00
C CYS A 186 -8.30 5.59 12.57
N PRO A 187 -8.64 6.45 11.60
CA PRO A 187 -8.23 6.32 10.21
C PRO A 187 -6.78 6.79 10.02
N GLU A 188 -5.83 5.98 10.48
CA GLU A 188 -4.46 6.46 10.72
C GLU A 188 -3.73 6.92 9.46
N LEU A 189 -4.01 6.29 8.31
CA LEU A 189 -3.37 6.63 7.06
C LEU A 189 -4.14 7.67 6.24
N ALA A 190 -5.35 8.06 6.65
CA ALA A 190 -6.17 8.97 5.86
C ALA A 190 -5.49 10.34 5.61
N VAL A 191 -4.67 10.81 6.55
CA VAL A 191 -3.90 12.05 6.43
C VAL A 191 -2.79 11.98 5.37
N TYR A 192 -2.32 10.77 5.05
CA TYR A 192 -1.27 10.52 4.06
C TYR A 192 -1.82 10.21 2.66
N ARG A 193 -3.15 10.18 2.51
CA ARG A 193 -3.79 9.93 1.22
C ARG A 193 -3.43 11.04 0.24
N ASN A 194 -2.77 10.66 -0.84
CA ASN A 194 -2.30 11.54 -1.91
C ASN A 194 -1.45 12.70 -1.36
N ALA A 195 -0.69 12.45 -0.29
CA ALA A 195 0.21 13.41 0.33
C ALA A 195 1.49 13.59 -0.51
N TRP A 196 1.32 14.08 -1.74
CA TRP A 196 2.40 14.22 -2.74
C TRP A 196 3.57 15.07 -2.25
N HIS A 197 3.32 16.00 -1.33
CA HIS A 197 4.35 16.88 -0.77
C HIS A 197 5.49 16.07 -0.13
N HIS A 198 5.20 14.97 0.57
CA HIS A 198 6.25 14.10 1.11
C HIS A 198 7.15 13.47 0.05
N LEU A 199 6.65 13.24 -1.17
CA LEU A 199 7.46 12.76 -2.29
C LEU A 199 8.22 13.90 -2.99
N ILE A 200 7.61 15.08 -3.06
CA ILE A 200 8.20 16.27 -3.68
C ILE A 200 9.38 16.81 -2.83
N GLU A 201 9.23 16.75 -1.51
CA GLU A 201 10.18 17.31 -0.53
C GLU A 201 11.30 16.35 -0.10
N ALA A 202 11.17 15.05 -0.38
CA ALA A 202 12.16 14.03 -0.06
C ALA A 202 13.40 14.08 -0.97
#